data_AF-A0A535ILW8-F1
#
_entry.id   AF-A0A535ILW8-F1
#
_cell.length_a   1.000
_cell.length_b   1.000
_cell.length_c   1.000
_cell.angle_alpha   90.00
_cell.angle_beta   90.00
_cell.angle_gamma   90.00
#
_symmetry.space_group_name_H-M   'P 1'
#
loop_
_entity.id
_entity.type
_entity.pdbx_description
1 polymer ?
#
loop_
_entity_poly.entity_id
_entity_poly.type
_entity_poly.pdbx_seq_one_letter_code
_entity_poly.pdbx_strand_id
1 'polypeptide(L)' 'TPGMLISATALLTANPDPTEGEIRAGLSGNLCRCTGYVGIVAAVRSAATELAKVE' A
#
# COMPACT_ATOMS: atom_id res chain seq x y z
N THR A 1 -9.45 7.85 0.00
CA THR A 1 -9.64 6.42 0.31
C THR A 1 -9.77 5.57 -0.95
N PRO A 2 -10.62 5.88 -1.96
CA PRO A 2 -10.68 5.09 -3.19
C PRO A 2 -9.36 5.02 -3.98
N GLY A 3 -8.74 6.18 -4.25
CA GLY A 3 -7.46 6.22 -4.99
C GLY A 3 -6.33 5.48 -4.28
N MET A 4 -6.30 5.55 -2.95
CA MET A 4 -5.30 4.85 -2.13
C MET A 4 -5.44 3.33 -2.25
N LEU A 5 -6.67 2.81 -2.23
CA LEU A 5 -6.94 1.38 -2.40
C LEU A 5 -6.56 0.91 -3.81
N ILE A 6 -6.98 1.63 -4.86
CA ILE A 6 -6.65 1.27 -6.25
C ILE A 6 -5.13 1.25 -6.45
N SER A 7 -4.42 2.26 -5.96
CA SER A 7 -2.97 2.34 -6.10
C SER A 7 -2.25 1.26 -5.30
N ALA A 8 -2.72 0.96 -4.08
CA ALA A 8 -2.18 -0.12 -3.27
C ALA A 8 -2.42 -1.51 -3.90
N THR A 9 -3.61 -1.75 -4.45
CA THR A 9 -3.92 -2.98 -5.19
C THR A 9 -3.01 -3.12 -6.39
N ALA A 10 -2.87 -2.08 -7.22
CA ALA A 10 -1.98 -2.09 -8.38
C ALA A 10 -0.51 -2.36 -7.99
N LEU A 11 -0.04 -1.73 -6.90
CA LEU A 11 1.29 -1.98 -6.35
C LEU A 11 1.46 -3.45 -5.95
N LEU A 12 0.55 -3.99 -5.14
CA LEU A 12 0.67 -5.36 -4.61
C LEU A 12 0.49 -6.43 -5.68
N THR A 13 -0.28 -6.17 -6.73
CA THR A 13 -0.34 -7.06 -7.90
C THR A 13 0.98 -7.10 -8.67
N ALA A 14 1.68 -5.97 -8.79
CA ALA A 14 2.94 -5.89 -9.52
C ALA A 14 4.17 -6.31 -8.68
N ASN A 15 4.13 -6.06 -7.37
CA ASN A 15 5.16 -6.39 -6.40
C ASN A 15 4.49 -6.90 -5.11
N PRO A 16 4.35 -8.23 -4.93
CA PRO A 16 3.69 -8.83 -3.77
C PRO A 16 4.40 -8.62 -2.43
N ASP A 17 5.71 -8.34 -2.41
CA ASP A 17 6.50 -8.08 -1.19
C ASP A 17 7.25 -6.74 -1.28
N PRO A 18 6.53 -5.60 -1.27
CA PRO A 18 7.15 -4.30 -1.43
C PRO A 18 7.79 -3.82 -0.12
N THR A 19 8.96 -3.22 -0.23
CA THR A 19 9.60 -2.49 0.86
C THR A 19 8.79 -1.26 1.26
N GLU A 20 9.05 -0.71 2.45
CA GLU A 20 8.36 0.52 2.89
C GLU A 20 8.58 1.70 1.93
N GLY A 21 9.80 1.82 1.38
CA GLY A 21 10.14 2.85 0.40
C GLY A 21 9.33 2.73 -0.88
N GLU A 22 9.15 1.51 -1.39
CA GLU A 22 8.34 1.23 -2.57
C GLU A 22 6.85 1.50 -2.33
N ILE A 23 6.33 1.17 -1.15
CA ILE A 23 4.95 1.53 -0.76
C ILE A 23 4.78 3.05 -0.77
N ARG A 24 5.71 3.80 -0.18
CA ARG A 24 5.64 5.27 -0.16
C ARG A 24 5.73 5.85 -1.57
N ALA A 25 6.61 5.33 -2.40
CA ALA A 25 6.76 5.76 -3.79
C ALA A 25 5.49 5.47 -4.59
N GLY A 26 4.93 4.25 -4.50
CA GLY A 26 3.73 3.83 -5.21
C GLY A 26 2.46 4.58 -4.78
N LEU A 27 2.43 5.12 -3.57
CA LEU A 27 1.31 5.91 -3.05
C LEU A 27 1.52 7.43 -3.14
N SER A 28 2.67 7.91 -3.63
CA SER A 28 3.04 9.33 -3.61
C SER A 28 2.06 10.25 -4.37
N GLY A 29 1.32 9.73 -5.35
CA GLY A 29 0.27 10.46 -6.07
C GLY A 29 -1.06 10.62 -5.30
N ASN A 30 -1.22 9.98 -4.14
CA ASN A 30 -2.46 9.98 -3.37
C ASN A 30 -2.34 10.89 -2.14
N LEU A 31 -2.77 12.14 -2.26
CA LEU A 31 -2.73 13.08 -1.14
C LEU A 31 -3.70 12.68 -0.01
N CYS A 32 -3.19 12.65 1.22
CA CYS A 32 -3.97 12.40 2.43
C CYS A 32 -3.70 13.47 3.49
N ARG A 33 -4.77 13.99 4.11
CA ARG A 33 -4.67 15.00 5.18
C ARG A 33 -5.01 14.47 6.58
N CYS A 34 -5.63 13.29 6.68
CA CYS A 34 -6.13 12.78 7.96
C CYS A 34 -5.11 11.90 8.70
N THR A 35 -4.37 11.04 8.00
CA THR A 35 -3.59 9.96 8.63
C THR A 35 -2.09 10.26 8.75
N GLY A 36 -1.58 11.25 8.02
CA GLY A 36 -0.13 11.46 7.89
C GLY A 36 0.61 10.27 7.27
N TYR A 37 -0.08 9.41 6.51
CA TYR A 37 0.44 8.24 5.78
C TYR A 37 0.94 7.05 6.61
N VAL A 38 1.33 7.21 7.88
CA VAL A 38 1.91 6.14 8.70
C VAL A 38 0.99 4.90 8.76
N GLY A 39 -0.29 5.10 9.09
CA GLY A 39 -1.26 4.00 9.17
C GLY A 39 -1.57 3.37 7.81
N ILE A 40 -1.46 4.12 6.71
CA ILE A 40 -1.71 3.61 5.36
C ILE A 40 -0.57 2.70 4.92
N VAL A 41 0.68 3.12 5.16
CA VAL A 41 1.87 2.30 4.86
C VAL A 41 1.83 1.00 5.65
N ALA A 42 1.48 1.06 6.94
CA ALA A 42 1.31 -0.14 7.77
C ALA A 42 0.20 -1.06 7.24
N ALA A 43 -0.94 -0.51 6.82
CA ALA A 43 -2.04 -1.28 6.27
C ALA A 43 -1.67 -1.99 4.96
N VAL A 44 -0.91 -1.33 4.07
CA VAL A 44 -0.45 -1.95 2.81
C VAL A 44 0.56 -3.08 3.08
N ARG A 45 1.50 -2.89 4.02
CA ARG A 45 2.38 -3.98 4.46
C ARG A 45 1.61 -5.16 5.03
N SER A 46 0.61 -4.89 5.86
CA SER A 46 -0.25 -5.95 6.40
C SER A 46 -0.97 -6.68 5.27
N ALA A 47 -1.50 -5.97 4.29
CA ALA A 47 -2.20 -6.58 3.16
C ALA A 47 -1.27 -7.46 2.30
N ALA A 48 -0.02 -7.03 2.06
CA ALA A 48 1.00 -7.85 1.39
C ALA A 48 1.18 -9.21 2.08
N THR A 49 1.37 -9.18 3.41
CA THR A 49 1.50 -10.39 4.23
C THR A 49 0.26 -11.28 4.19
N GLU A 50 -0.95 -10.70 4.21
CA GLU A 50 -2.18 -11.49 4.15
C GLU A 50 -2.39 -12.13 2.77
N LEU A 51 -2.10 -11.41 1.68
CA LEU A 51 -2.22 -11.95 0.32
C LEU A 51 -1.27 -13.12 0.09
N ALA A 52 -0.04 -13.05 0.61
CA ALA A 52 0.93 -14.14 0.53
C ALA A 52 0.49 -15.42 1.26
N LYS A 53 -0.50 -15.35 2.16
CA LYS A 53 -1.06 -16.53 2.86
C LYS A 53 -2.21 -17.20 2.10
N VAL A 54 -2.78 -16.50 1.12
CA VAL A 54 -3.99 -16.92 0.40
C VAL A 54 -3.65 -17.63 -0.93
N GLU A 55 -2.36 -17.64 -1.30
CA GLU A 55 -1.78 -18.47 -2.37
C GLU A 55 -1.29 -19.83 -1.84
#